data_AF-A0A947JQZ9-F1
#
_entry.id   AF-A0A947JQZ9-F1
#
_cell.length_a   1.000
_cell.length_b   1.000
_cell.length_c   1.000
_cell.angle_alpha   90.00
_cell.angle_beta   90.00
_cell.angle_gamma   90.00
#
_symmetry.space_group_name_H-M   'P 1'
#
loop_
_entity.id
_entity.type
_entity.pdbx_description
1 polymer ?
#
loop_
_entity_poly.entity_id
_entity_poly.type
_entity_poly.pdbx_seq_one_letter_code
_entity_poly.pdbx_strand_id
1 'polypeptide(L)'
;MKYNWPGNIRELENVLQRAVVLVEKEIITPQELPFYIRCVNEDIKVKTDSVDFSKPLLDTVKEITEDVEKQIIIKALNRTNWNRTEAAQLLQVSRKSLFNKMKRFNLLESLESEE
;
A
#
# COMPACT_ATOMS: atom_id res chain seq x y z
N MET A 1 -4.89 -1.96 -19.66
CA MET A 1 -5.45 -2.72 -18.52
C MET A 1 -4.66 -2.34 -17.28
N LYS A 2 -5.32 -2.01 -16.16
CA LYS A 2 -4.66 -1.36 -15.02
C LYS A 2 -4.07 -2.34 -13.98
N TYR A 3 -4.45 -3.61 -13.98
CA TYR A 3 -3.95 -4.61 -13.03
C TYR A 3 -3.04 -5.64 -13.71
N ASN A 4 -1.83 -5.80 -13.18
CA ASN A 4 -0.94 -6.89 -13.58
C ASN A 4 -1.39 -8.16 -12.87
N TRP A 5 -1.91 -9.12 -13.62
CA TRP A 5 -2.36 -10.41 -13.11
C TRP A 5 -1.15 -11.34 -12.87
N PRO A 6 -0.73 -11.59 -11.63
CA PRO A 6 0.42 -12.47 -11.36
C PRO A 6 0.11 -13.94 -11.66
N GLY A 7 -1.15 -14.37 -11.54
CA GLY A 7 -1.64 -15.69 -11.90
C GLY A 7 -2.60 -15.64 -13.09
N ASN A 8 -2.08 -15.63 -14.33
CA ASN A 8 -2.84 -15.71 -15.59
C ASN A 8 -4.18 -16.48 -15.49
N ILE A 9 -5.26 -15.92 -16.04
CA ILE A 9 -6.62 -16.49 -16.29
C ILE A 9 -7.35 -17.13 -15.09
N ARG A 10 -6.73 -18.03 -14.32
CA ARG A 10 -7.33 -18.65 -13.12
C ARG A 10 -7.65 -17.63 -12.04
N GLU A 11 -6.79 -16.63 -11.87
CA GLU A 11 -7.04 -15.56 -10.90
C GLU A 11 -8.20 -14.67 -11.34
N LEU A 12 -8.32 -14.39 -12.65
CA LEU A 12 -9.46 -13.71 -13.24
C LEU A 12 -10.76 -14.52 -13.08
N GLU A 13 -10.69 -15.84 -13.30
CA GLU A 13 -11.82 -16.75 -13.13
C GLU A 13 -12.32 -16.76 -11.68
N ASN A 14 -11.43 -16.87 -10.70
CA ASN A 14 -11.76 -16.83 -9.28
C ASN A 14 -12.39 -15.49 -8.87
N VAL A 15 -11.89 -14.39 -9.43
CA VAL A 15 -12.43 -13.05 -9.21
C VAL A 15 -13.84 -12.92 -9.77
N LEU A 16 -14.07 -13.38 -11.00
CA LEU A 16 -15.38 -13.35 -11.64
C LEU A 16 -16.38 -14.26 -10.93
N GLN A 17 -15.97 -15.48 -10.54
CA GLN A 17 -16.82 -16.38 -9.74
C GLN A 17 -17.27 -15.71 -8.44
N ARG A 18 -16.34 -15.07 -7.71
CA ARG A 18 -16.69 -14.33 -6.49
C ARG A 18 -17.62 -13.15 -6.77
N ALA A 19 -17.33 -12.37 -7.81
CA ALA A 19 -18.15 -11.21 -8.16
C ALA A 19 -19.58 -11.61 -8.50
N VAL A 20 -19.77 -12.70 -9.26
CA VAL A 20 -21.10 -13.23 -9.60
C VAL A 20 -21.88 -13.69 -8.36
N VAL A 21 -21.21 -14.28 -7.37
CA VAL A 21 -21.86 -14.70 -6.12
C VAL A 21 -22.27 -13.51 -5.24
N LEU A 22 -21.53 -12.40 -5.29
CA LEU A 22 -21.76 -11.20 -4.48
C LEU A 22 -22.75 -10.21 -5.10
N VAL A 23 -23.01 -10.35 -6.39
CA VAL A 23 -23.85 -9.46 -7.18
C VAL A 23 -25.32 -9.86 -7.02
N GLU A 24 -26.11 -8.95 -6.46
CA GLU A 24 -27.58 -9.09 -6.39
C GLU A 24 -28.27 -8.54 -7.65
N LYS A 25 -27.54 -7.85 -8.52
CA LYS A 25 -28.04 -7.14 -9.71
C LYS A 25 -27.56 -7.80 -11.01
N GLU A 26 -28.04 -7.37 -12.16
CA GLU A 26 -27.56 -7.95 -13.44
C GLU A 26 -26.17 -7.43 -13.88
N ILE A 27 -25.65 -6.39 -13.23
CA ILE A 27 -24.43 -5.69 -13.64
C ILE A 27 -23.40 -5.74 -12.52
N ILE A 28 -22.22 -6.30 -12.82
CA ILE A 28 -21.05 -6.26 -11.96
C ILE A 28 -20.44 -4.85 -12.02
N THR A 29 -20.53 -4.14 -10.90
CA THR A 29 -19.89 -2.86 -10.65
C THR A 29 -18.51 -3.05 -10.01
N PRO A 30 -17.61 -2.04 -10.10
CA PRO A 30 -16.32 -2.11 -9.44
C PRO A 30 -16.39 -2.34 -7.92
N GLN A 31 -17.53 -2.10 -7.28
CA GLN A 31 -17.73 -2.30 -5.84
C GLN A 31 -17.88 -3.78 -5.46
N GLU A 32 -18.21 -4.65 -6.42
CA GLU A 32 -18.35 -6.10 -6.19
C GLU A 32 -17.05 -6.86 -6.49
N LEU A 33 -16.06 -6.19 -7.08
CA LEU A 33 -14.73 -6.77 -7.29
C LEU A 33 -13.94 -6.80 -5.97
N PRO A 34 -13.05 -7.79 -5.77
CA PRO A 34 -12.21 -7.86 -4.59
C PRO A 34 -11.38 -6.59 -4.35
N PHE A 35 -11.19 -6.25 -3.07
CA PHE A 35 -10.52 -5.02 -2.64
C PHE A 35 -9.14 -4.81 -3.29
N TYR A 36 -8.36 -5.88 -3.48
CA TYR A 36 -7.04 -5.82 -4.11
C TYR A 36 -7.07 -5.42 -5.60
N ILE A 37 -8.19 -5.61 -6.30
CA ILE A 37 -8.42 -5.13 -7.69
C ILE A 37 -8.98 -3.70 -7.68
N ARG A 38 -9.71 -3.32 -6.63
CA ARG A 38 -10.24 -1.96 -6.49
C ARG A 38 -9.16 -0.92 -6.16
N CYS A 39 -8.13 -1.33 -5.43
CA CYS A 39 -7.06 -0.42 -4.94
C CYS A 39 -5.92 -0.14 -5.93
N VAL A 40 -6.06 -0.54 -7.20
CA VAL A 40 -5.02 -0.43 -8.24
C VAL A 40 -4.74 1.03 -8.67
N ASN A 41 -5.49 2.01 -8.16
CA ASN A 41 -5.19 3.42 -8.40
C ASN A 41 -4.14 4.01 -7.45
N GLU A 42 -3.67 3.25 -6.45
CA GLU A 42 -2.55 3.63 -5.60
C GLU A 42 -1.49 2.54 -5.66
N ASP A 43 -0.88 2.31 -6.82
CA ASP A 43 0.33 1.48 -6.87
C ASP A 43 1.38 2.11 -5.94
N ILE A 44 1.95 1.29 -5.05
CA ILE A 44 3.24 1.62 -4.44
C ILE A 44 4.21 1.48 -5.61
N LYS A 45 4.51 2.59 -6.30
CA LYS A 45 5.56 2.60 -7.32
C LYS A 45 6.88 2.39 -6.58
N VAL A 46 7.25 1.12 -6.43
CA VAL A 46 8.61 0.76 -6.06
C VAL A 46 9.47 1.18 -7.24
N LYS A 47 10.38 2.13 -7.04
CA LYS A 47 11.32 2.56 -8.09
C LYS A 47 12.36 1.45 -8.28
N THR A 48 11.97 0.34 -8.90
CA THR A 48 12.89 -0.75 -9.24
C THR A 48 13.89 -0.33 -10.33
N ASP A 49 13.55 0.67 -11.14
CA ASP A 49 14.39 1.14 -12.24
C ASP A 49 15.63 1.93 -11.79
N SER A 50 15.69 2.35 -10.52
CA SER A 50 16.81 3.10 -9.94
C SER A 50 17.63 2.28 -8.95
N VAL A 51 17.44 0.96 -8.92
CA VAL A 51 18.13 0.08 -7.96
C VAL A 51 19.56 -0.16 -8.43
N ASP A 52 20.51 0.35 -7.65
CA ASP A 52 21.94 0.18 -7.91
C ASP A 52 22.41 -1.21 -7.44
N PHE A 53 22.55 -2.13 -8.40
CA PHE A 53 23.06 -3.48 -8.17
C PHE A 53 24.58 -3.55 -8.00
N SER A 54 25.29 -2.41 -8.02
CA SER A 54 26.73 -2.38 -7.74
C SER A 54 27.06 -2.53 -6.24
N LYS A 55 26.06 -2.32 -5.37
CA LYS A 55 26.17 -2.51 -3.91
C LYS A 55 25.93 -3.97 -3.50
N PRO A 56 26.34 -4.37 -2.27
CA PRO A 56 25.95 -5.66 -1.72
C PRO A 56 24.43 -5.85 -1.73
N LEU A 57 23.97 -7.00 -2.22
CA LEU A 57 22.54 -7.32 -2.35
C LEU A 57 21.75 -7.11 -1.05
N LEU A 58 22.38 -7.33 0.11
CA LEU A 58 21.75 -7.14 1.41
C LEU A 58 21.37 -5.68 1.66
N ASP A 59 22.20 -4.73 1.23
CA ASP A 59 21.97 -3.30 1.42
C ASP A 59 20.94 -2.78 0.40
N THR A 60 20.96 -3.33 -0.81
CA THR A 60 19.90 -3.10 -1.81
C THR A 60 18.54 -3.53 -1.29
N VAL A 61 18.43 -4.72 -0.67
CA VAL A 61 17.18 -5.21 -0.07
C VAL A 61 16.73 -4.28 1.05
N LYS A 62 17.63 -3.84 1.94
CA LYS A 62 17.29 -2.89 3.00
C LYS A 62 16.71 -1.59 2.45
N GLU A 63 17.39 -0.97 1.48
CA GLU A 63 16.95 0.28 0.85
C GLU A 63 15.53 0.12 0.26
N ILE A 64 15.28 -0.95 -0.49
CA ILE A 64 13.95 -1.22 -1.08
C ILE A 64 12.89 -1.41 0.02
N THR A 65 13.19 -2.20 1.06
CA THR A 65 12.23 -2.43 2.14
C THR A 65 11.88 -1.16 2.90
N GLU A 66 12.85 -0.26 3.10
CA GLU A 66 12.65 1.03 3.76
C GLU A 66 11.79 1.96 2.92
N ASP A 67 12.01 2.02 1.61
CA ASP A 67 11.20 2.82 0.71
C ASP A 67 9.74 2.33 0.64
N VAL A 68 9.54 1.02 0.54
CA VAL A 68 8.21 0.42 0.55
C VAL A 68 7.51 0.70 1.88
N GLU A 69 8.21 0.50 3.00
CA GLU A 69 7.68 0.77 4.34
C GLU A 69 7.27 2.24 4.49
N LYS A 70 8.12 3.18 4.05
CA LYS A 70 7.81 4.61 4.07
C LYS A 70 6.54 4.93 3.29
N GLN A 71 6.39 4.38 2.08
CA GLN A 71 5.20 4.61 1.26
C GLN A 71 3.92 4.05 1.90
N ILE A 72 4.00 2.87 2.52
CA ILE A 72 2.87 2.25 3.24
C ILE A 72 2.43 3.13 4.40
N ILE A 73 3.38 3.65 5.19
CA ILE A 73 3.10 4.54 6.32
C ILE A 73 2.43 5.82 5.84
N ILE A 74 2.94 6.45 4.77
CA ILE A 74 2.34 7.67 4.20
C ILE A 74 0.91 7.40 3.72
N LYS A 75 0.65 6.29 3.05
CA LYS A 75 -0.72 5.93 2.61
C LYS A 75 -1.66 5.70 3.79
N ALA A 76 -1.20 5.02 4.83
CA ALA A 76 -2.00 4.84 6.05
C ALA A 76 -2.34 6.18 6.71
N LEU A 77 -1.35 7.08 6.84
CA LEU A 77 -1.55 8.42 7.38
C LEU A 77 -2.54 9.23 6.53
N ASN A 78 -2.40 9.22 5.20
CA ASN A 78 -3.32 9.94 4.32
C ASN A 78 -4.75 9.41 4.41
N ARG A 79 -4.94 8.09 4.51
CA ARG A 79 -6.27 7.47 4.65
C ARG A 79 -6.96 7.80 5.97
N THR A 80 -6.20 8.12 7.01
CA THR A 80 -6.72 8.46 8.34
C THR A 80 -6.59 9.96 8.63
N ASN A 81 -6.48 10.81 7.62
CA ASN A 81 -6.30 12.26 7.79
C ASN A 81 -5.19 12.64 8.80
N TRP A 82 -4.06 11.95 8.72
CA TRP A 82 -2.90 12.10 9.61
C TRP A 82 -3.16 11.78 11.10
N ASN A 83 -4.26 11.13 11.42
CA ASN A 83 -4.52 10.58 12.75
C ASN A 83 -3.56 9.42 13.06
N ARG A 84 -2.53 9.69 13.86
CA ARG A 84 -1.46 8.73 14.20
C ARG A 84 -1.96 7.49 14.95
N THR A 85 -3.04 7.62 15.73
CA THR A 85 -3.59 6.49 16.49
C THR A 85 -4.32 5.53 15.57
N GLU A 86 -5.15 6.08 14.68
CA GLU A 86 -5.94 5.33 13.71
C GLU A 86 -5.04 4.73 12.62
N ALA A 87 -4.01 5.45 12.16
CA ALA A 87 -3.01 4.93 11.24
C ALA A 87 -2.23 3.74 11.85
N ALA A 88 -1.88 3.81 13.14
CA ALA A 88 -1.20 2.71 13.82
C ALA A 88 -2.10 1.47 13.94
N GLN A 89 -3.39 1.67 14.20
CA GLN A 89 -4.39 0.60 14.20
C GLN A 89 -4.56 -0.01 12.81
N LEU A 90 -4.66 0.81 11.76
CA LEU A 90 -4.78 0.39 10.37
C LEU A 90 -3.56 -0.44 9.92
N LEU A 91 -2.37 -0.06 10.38
CA LEU A 91 -1.12 -0.79 10.12
C LEU A 91 -0.88 -1.96 11.08
N GLN A 92 -1.74 -2.16 12.08
CA GLN A 92 -1.60 -3.18 13.14
C GLN A 92 -0.25 -3.12 13.88
N VAL A 93 0.28 -1.90 14.07
CA VAL A 93 1.53 -1.66 14.81
C VAL A 93 1.27 -0.85 16.08
N SER A 94 2.18 -0.90 17.03
CA SER A 94 2.09 -0.02 18.20
C SER A 94 2.30 1.44 17.79
N ARG A 95 1.59 2.36 18.44
CA ARG A 95 1.75 3.82 18.25
C ARG A 95 3.20 4.26 18.40
N LYS A 96 3.94 3.65 19.34
CA LYS A 96 5.38 3.90 19.56
C LYS A 96 6.22 3.46 18.36
N SER A 97 5.93 2.30 17.77
CA SER A 97 6.62 1.80 16.58
C SER A 97 6.35 2.71 15.38
N LEU A 98 5.09 3.11 15.17
CA LEU A 98 4.74 4.06 14.11
C LEU A 98 5.48 5.39 14.28
N PHE A 99 5.49 5.95 15.50
CA PHE A 99 6.20 7.19 15.79
C PHE A 99 7.71 7.09 15.49
N ASN A 100 8.36 6.01 15.90
CA ASN A 100 9.78 5.78 15.61
C ASN A 100 10.04 5.67 14.10
N LYS A 101 9.17 5.00 13.35
CA LYS A 101 9.26 4.90 11.90
C LYS A 101 9.04 6.25 11.22
N MET A 102 8.05 7.03 11.67
CA MET A 102 7.81 8.39 11.18
C MET A 102 9.03 9.31 11.42
N LYS A 103 9.66 9.21 12.60
CA LYS A 103 10.88 9.95 12.91
C LYS A 103 12.04 9.52 12.03
N ARG A 104 12.23 8.21 11.83
CA ARG A 104 13.28 7.65 10.97
C ARG A 104 13.15 8.13 9.51
N PHE A 105 11.93 8.29 9.02
CA PHE A 105 11.65 8.73 7.65
C PHE A 105 11.46 10.25 7.50
N ASN A 106 11.73 11.04 8.55
CA ASN A 106 11.54 12.50 8.61
C ASN A 106 10.12 12.95 8.20
N LEU A 107 9.09 12.19 8.58
CA LEU A 107 7.69 12.49 8.26
C LEU A 107 7.01 13.43 9.29
N LEU A 108 7.77 13.98 10.24
CA LEU A 108 7.27 14.82 11.33
C LEU A 108 7.52 16.33 11.12
N GLU A 109 8.39 16.69 10.16
CA GLU A 109 8.92 18.06 10.02
C GLU A 109 7.92 19.05 9.39
N SER A 110 6.85 18.57 8.74
CA SER A 110 5.85 19.42 8.08
C SER A 110 4.64 19.80 8.95
N LEU A 111 4.59 19.37 10.22
CA LEU A 111 3.44 19.60 11.12
C LEU A 111 3.75 20.56 12.28
N GLU A 112 5.01 20.98 12.43
CA GLU A 112 5.43 21.98 13.43
C GLU A 112 5.42 23.42 12.87
N SER A 113 5.00 23.60 11.61
CA SER A 113 4.97 24.90 10.92
C SER A 113 3.64 25.67 11.04
N GLU A 114 2.63 25.09 11.70
CA GLU A 114 1.28 25.66 11.84
C GLU A 114 0.83 25.83 13.30
N GLU A 115 1.78 25.97 14.24
CA GLU A 115 1.49 26.36 15.65
C GLU A 115 2.05 27.74 15.99
#